data_AF-A0A496LFI9-F1
#
_entry.id   AF-A0A496LFI9-F1
#
_cell.length_a   1.000
_cell.length_b   1.000
_cell.length_c   1.000
_cell.angle_alpha   90.00
_cell.angle_beta   90.00
_cell.angle_gamma   90.00
#
_symmetry.space_group_name_H-M   'P 1'
#
loop_
_entity.id
_entity.type
_entity.pdbx_description
1 polymer ?
#
loop_
_entity_poly.entity_id
_entity_poly.type
_entity_poly.pdbx_seq_one_letter_code
_entity_poly.pdbx_strand_id
1 'polypeptide(L)'
;MGVFAQELVRVSNNINEVRVIEEDNNGLLLNVEIGSYVKNDVSINGKTYYSITNDEGSLIYEKGYPDLPKITKSIAIPNNRGVKVSVVSFKLQDYKMEVAPSKGILDRTVNPNNVPYEFAKVYSADEFYPKSYYSLGEPYLLHNQRGITIDFYPFVYNPITHTLRVVSSMVVKVEFEGQDTRNSTSKPKDSNRYFDAIYKEHFINSSALKENRHNYGNEKMLIISKKDFMDEMQPFVEHKKNIGLKTEMVAVEDIGNNSDKIKEFIKSKYEADNKLTFILLVGDYQQVTTPFYGGGGSDPSYSLISGNDNYPDVMIGRFSAETEQEVTNMVNKTIKYETARKNNETWFKKGLGIASNDGNGGGDDNEYDWEHLRKIRKELLKWKYTSVAELYDGSHGEEDAPGDPNPSMVAKVVNDGVSIINYTGHGSETSWVTTGFSNSGVKALTNANKLPFIFSVACVNGNFTSYTCFAEVWLRANKNNEPTGAIGFYGSS
;
A
#
# COMPACT_ATOMS: atom_id res chain seq x y z
N MET A 1 18.53 -24.05 -16.93
CA MET A 1 18.48 -22.72 -16.31
C MET A 1 19.68 -21.94 -16.82
N GLY A 2 19.46 -21.00 -17.74
CA GLY A 2 20.51 -20.04 -18.07
C GLY A 2 20.64 -19.09 -16.89
N VAL A 3 21.85 -18.95 -16.34
CA VAL A 3 22.15 -17.93 -15.34
C VAL A 3 22.02 -16.59 -16.05
N PHE A 4 20.94 -15.84 -15.81
CA PHE A 4 20.88 -14.44 -16.25
C PHE A 4 21.96 -13.70 -15.47
N ALA A 5 22.96 -13.16 -16.16
CA ALA A 5 23.99 -12.36 -15.53
C ALA A 5 23.38 -11.00 -15.17
N GLN A 6 23.06 -10.82 -13.89
CA GLN A 6 22.71 -9.51 -13.33
C GLN A 6 24.01 -8.71 -13.14
N GLU A 7 24.11 -7.54 -13.77
CA GLU A 7 25.27 -6.66 -13.64
C GLU A 7 24.86 -5.33 -13.02
N LEU A 8 25.51 -4.97 -11.90
CA LEU A 8 25.40 -3.64 -11.30
C LEU A 8 26.33 -2.66 -12.03
N VAL A 9 25.76 -1.68 -12.70
CA VAL A 9 26.50 -0.61 -13.38
C VAL A 9 26.59 0.60 -12.46
N ARG A 10 27.82 1.01 -12.13
CA ARG A 10 28.09 2.24 -11.39
C ARG A 10 28.07 3.44 -12.34
N VAL A 11 27.28 4.44 -11.99
CA VAL A 11 27.13 5.72 -12.72
C VAL A 11 27.86 6.83 -11.97
N SER A 12 27.77 6.82 -10.64
CA SER A 12 28.47 7.79 -9.78
C SER A 12 28.81 7.17 -8.42
N ASN A 13 29.51 7.94 -7.58
CA ASN A 13 29.80 7.57 -6.20
C ASN A 13 28.64 7.88 -5.24
N ASN A 14 27.55 8.47 -5.74
CA ASN A 14 26.38 8.78 -4.93
C ASN A 14 25.49 7.53 -4.77
N ILE A 15 24.46 7.63 -3.94
CA ILE A 15 23.37 6.66 -3.91
C ILE A 15 22.28 7.06 -4.89
N ASN A 16 21.38 6.14 -5.20
CA ASN A 16 20.16 6.48 -5.89
C ASN A 16 19.24 7.19 -4.89
N GLU A 17 18.79 8.40 -5.20
CA GLU A 17 17.82 9.12 -4.38
C GLU A 17 17.20 10.32 -5.09
N VAL A 18 16.06 10.77 -4.57
CA VAL A 18 15.50 12.10 -4.85
C VAL A 18 15.35 12.83 -3.52
N ARG A 19 15.98 13.99 -3.38
CA ARG A 19 15.95 14.78 -2.15
C ARG A 19 15.61 16.23 -2.40
N VAL A 20 15.00 16.87 -1.40
CA VAL A 20 14.79 18.31 -1.34
C VAL A 20 16.11 18.99 -0.95
N ILE A 21 16.60 19.91 -1.78
CA ILE A 21 17.75 20.77 -1.49
C ILE A 21 17.28 22.02 -0.74
N GLU A 22 16.26 22.68 -1.28
CA GLU A 22 15.66 23.90 -0.75
C GLU A 22 14.15 23.83 -0.88
N GLU A 23 13.42 24.41 0.07
CA GLU A 23 11.97 24.57 0.00
C GLU A 23 11.55 25.88 0.64
N ASP A 24 10.56 26.53 0.05
CA ASP A 24 9.88 27.70 0.61
C ASP A 24 8.40 27.72 0.20
N ASN A 25 7.70 28.82 0.51
CA ASN A 25 6.27 28.97 0.18
C ASN A 25 5.99 29.13 -1.33
N ASN A 26 7.01 29.35 -2.15
CA ASN A 26 6.92 29.58 -3.59
C ASN A 26 7.42 28.40 -4.43
N GLY A 27 8.10 27.41 -3.83
CA GLY A 27 8.61 26.28 -4.60
C GLY A 27 9.61 25.41 -3.87
N LEU A 28 10.22 24.51 -4.64
CA LEU A 28 11.19 23.51 -4.19
C LEU A 28 12.36 23.47 -5.17
N LEU A 29 13.55 23.19 -4.66
CA LEU A 29 14.68 22.74 -5.45
C LEU A 29 14.96 21.29 -5.09
N LEU A 30 14.88 20.39 -6.07
CA LEU A 30 15.07 18.96 -5.90
C LEU A 30 16.38 18.52 -6.56
N ASN A 31 17.04 17.53 -5.98
CA ASN A 31 18.13 16.81 -6.63
C ASN A 31 17.71 15.36 -6.86
N VAL A 32 17.87 14.90 -8.09
CA VAL A 32 17.74 13.49 -8.49
C VAL A 32 19.15 12.97 -8.73
N GLU A 33 19.58 11.95 -7.98
CA GLU A 33 20.89 11.33 -8.14
C GLU A 33 20.74 9.85 -8.49
N ILE A 34 21.57 9.41 -9.44
CA ILE A 34 21.72 8.01 -9.79
C ILE A 34 23.17 7.59 -9.52
N GLY A 35 23.33 6.78 -8.49
CA GLY A 35 24.57 6.09 -8.14
C GLY A 35 24.81 4.87 -9.02
N SER A 36 23.78 4.08 -9.25
CA SER A 36 23.87 2.82 -9.98
C SER A 36 22.54 2.37 -10.56
N TYR A 37 22.61 1.45 -11.51
CA TYR A 37 21.46 0.70 -11.99
C TYR A 37 21.86 -0.75 -12.23
N VAL A 38 20.86 -1.62 -12.33
CA VAL A 38 21.06 -3.02 -12.68
C VAL A 38 20.65 -3.22 -14.14
N LYS A 39 21.48 -3.95 -14.89
CA LYS A 39 21.09 -4.49 -16.20
C LYS A 39 21.03 -6.01 -16.15
N ASN A 40 20.01 -6.57 -16.81
CA ASN A 40 19.80 -8.01 -16.94
C ASN A 40 19.77 -8.41 -18.41
N ASP A 41 20.47 -9.47 -18.77
CA ASP A 41 20.48 -10.01 -20.13
C ASP A 41 19.10 -10.55 -20.53
N VAL A 42 18.67 -10.23 -21.74
CA VAL A 42 17.45 -10.73 -22.35
C VAL A 42 17.75 -11.21 -23.76
N SER A 43 17.46 -12.47 -24.08
CA SER A 43 17.60 -12.98 -25.44
C SER A 43 16.32 -12.77 -26.23
N ILE A 44 16.40 -12.01 -27.33
CA ILE A 44 15.29 -11.76 -28.24
C ILE A 44 15.73 -12.10 -29.66
N ASN A 45 15.11 -13.12 -30.26
CA ASN A 45 15.43 -13.63 -31.60
C ASN A 45 16.93 -13.93 -31.80
N GLY A 46 17.61 -14.45 -30.78
CA GLY A 46 19.03 -14.79 -30.82
C GLY A 46 19.99 -13.62 -30.65
N LYS A 47 19.49 -12.40 -30.41
CA LYS A 47 20.29 -11.21 -30.07
C LYS A 47 20.11 -10.87 -28.59
N THR A 48 21.20 -10.45 -27.94
CA THR A 48 21.16 -9.97 -26.55
C THR A 48 20.66 -8.53 -26.51
N TYR A 49 19.64 -8.32 -25.68
CA TYR A 49 19.13 -7.04 -25.21
C TYR A 49 19.28 -6.97 -23.69
N TYR A 50 19.01 -5.81 -23.10
CA TYR A 50 19.11 -5.57 -21.67
C TYR A 50 17.83 -4.96 -21.12
N SER A 51 17.29 -5.52 -20.03
CA SER A 51 16.30 -4.84 -19.19
C SER A 51 17.03 -4.07 -18.09
N ILE A 52 16.56 -2.86 -17.80
CA ILE A 52 17.20 -1.90 -16.91
C ILE A 52 16.31 -1.67 -15.68
N THR A 53 16.87 -1.80 -14.49
CA THR A 53 16.15 -1.58 -13.22
C THR A 53 16.93 -0.67 -12.28
N ASN A 54 16.22 0.03 -11.40
CA ASN A 54 16.77 0.94 -10.41
C ASN A 54 15.99 0.77 -9.10
N ASP A 55 16.69 0.71 -7.98
CA ASP A 55 16.14 0.43 -6.65
C ASP A 55 15.31 1.58 -6.05
N GLU A 56 15.34 2.78 -6.64
CA GLU A 56 14.49 3.92 -6.24
C GLU A 56 13.29 4.13 -7.18
N GLY A 57 13.16 3.34 -8.23
CA GLY A 57 12.22 3.58 -9.33
C GLY A 57 11.43 2.35 -9.74
N SER A 58 10.37 2.58 -10.50
CA SER A 58 9.57 1.55 -11.17
C SER A 58 9.73 1.67 -12.68
N LEU A 59 9.33 0.64 -13.44
CA LEU A 59 9.36 0.71 -14.90
C LEU A 59 8.26 1.63 -15.45
N ILE A 60 8.48 2.16 -16.66
CA ILE A 60 7.45 2.96 -17.37
C ILE A 60 6.27 2.07 -17.83
N TYR A 61 6.50 0.79 -18.09
CA TYR A 61 5.51 -0.21 -18.53
C TYR A 61 4.72 0.14 -19.81
N GLU A 62 5.30 0.92 -20.73
CA GLU A 62 4.68 1.14 -22.03
C GLU A 62 5.01 0.00 -22.99
N LYS A 63 4.03 -0.84 -23.31
CA LYS A 63 4.21 -2.05 -24.13
C LYS A 63 4.90 -1.71 -25.46
N GLY A 64 6.02 -2.39 -25.71
CA GLY A 64 6.82 -2.30 -26.93
C GLY A 64 7.79 -1.12 -27.01
N TYR A 65 7.78 -0.23 -26.03
CA TYR A 65 8.75 0.86 -25.88
C TYR A 65 9.95 0.41 -25.06
N PRO A 66 11.11 1.10 -25.11
CA PRO A 66 12.26 0.78 -24.26
C PRO A 66 11.87 0.62 -22.79
N ASP A 67 12.26 -0.51 -22.20
CA ASP A 67 11.97 -0.86 -20.82
C ASP A 67 12.92 -0.10 -19.88
N LEU A 68 12.48 1.07 -19.44
CA LEU A 68 13.29 2.04 -18.70
C LEU A 68 12.68 2.35 -17.33
N PRO A 69 13.50 2.55 -16.29
CA PRO A 69 13.03 3.00 -14.98
C PRO A 69 12.62 4.47 -15.00
N LYS A 70 11.62 4.80 -14.17
CA LYS A 70 11.24 6.13 -13.75
C LYS A 70 11.21 6.21 -12.23
N ILE A 71 11.42 7.40 -11.67
CA ILE A 71 11.29 7.65 -10.23
C ILE A 71 10.11 8.59 -10.02
N THR A 72 9.10 8.16 -9.28
CA THR A 72 7.91 8.97 -9.00
C THR A 72 7.96 9.49 -7.57
N LYS A 73 7.83 10.80 -7.36
CA LYS A 73 7.72 11.38 -6.02
C LYS A 73 6.49 12.29 -5.90
N SER A 74 5.83 12.23 -4.76
CA SER A 74 4.72 13.11 -4.40
C SER A 74 5.23 14.35 -3.69
N ILE A 75 4.76 15.54 -4.11
CA ILE A 75 5.00 16.81 -3.42
C ILE A 75 3.69 17.42 -2.93
N ALA A 76 3.74 18.01 -1.75
CA ALA A 76 2.67 18.84 -1.21
C ALA A 76 2.73 20.23 -1.85
N ILE A 77 1.58 20.74 -2.28
CA ILE A 77 1.49 22.01 -3.00
C ILE A 77 0.49 22.97 -2.35
N PRO A 78 0.57 24.29 -2.62
CA PRO A 78 -0.44 25.24 -2.21
C PRO A 78 -1.81 24.90 -2.84
N ASN A 79 -2.86 25.23 -2.10
CA ASN A 79 -4.21 24.81 -2.44
C ASN A 79 -4.76 25.44 -3.75
N ASN A 80 -4.28 26.62 -4.13
CA ASN A 80 -4.80 27.42 -5.24
C ASN A 80 -3.74 27.82 -6.28
N ARG A 81 -2.58 27.16 -6.28
CA ARG A 81 -1.46 27.48 -7.18
C ARG A 81 -1.21 26.34 -8.16
N GLY A 82 -0.82 26.67 -9.39
CA GLY A 82 -0.30 25.71 -10.35
C GLY A 82 1.14 25.33 -10.00
N VAL A 83 1.68 24.35 -10.73
CA VAL A 83 3.06 23.89 -10.60
C VAL A 83 3.75 24.00 -11.95
N LYS A 84 4.89 24.67 -11.96
CA LYS A 84 5.82 24.67 -13.09
C LYS A 84 7.10 23.97 -12.67
N VAL A 85 7.59 23.10 -13.54
CA VAL A 85 8.83 22.37 -13.32
C VAL A 85 9.83 22.76 -14.40
N SER A 86 11.10 22.91 -14.03
CA SER A 86 12.19 23.13 -14.97
C SER A 86 13.46 22.43 -14.49
N VAL A 87 14.25 21.92 -15.43
CA VAL A 87 15.57 21.35 -15.13
C VAL A 87 16.58 22.48 -15.11
N VAL A 88 17.25 22.68 -13.97
CA VAL A 88 18.28 23.72 -13.79
C VAL A 88 19.61 23.24 -14.34
N SER A 89 19.96 21.99 -14.07
CA SER A 89 21.21 21.39 -14.55
C SER A 89 21.12 19.87 -14.58
N PHE A 90 21.90 19.26 -15.46
CA PHE A 90 22.08 17.80 -15.54
C PHE A 90 23.57 17.43 -15.65
N LYS A 91 23.89 16.23 -15.17
CA LYS A 91 25.10 15.48 -15.52
C LYS A 91 24.66 14.16 -16.13
N LEU A 92 25.23 13.83 -17.29
CA LEU A 92 24.81 12.69 -18.11
C LEU A 92 25.99 11.76 -18.35
N GLN A 93 25.69 10.48 -18.48
CA GLN A 93 26.62 9.45 -18.93
C GLN A 93 25.96 8.58 -19.99
N ASP A 94 26.65 8.39 -21.10
CA ASP A 94 26.16 7.59 -22.22
C ASP A 94 26.81 6.20 -22.21
N TYR A 95 25.99 5.19 -22.50
CA TYR A 95 26.38 3.79 -22.57
C TYR A 95 25.89 3.19 -23.88
N LYS A 96 26.74 2.39 -24.53
CA LYS A 96 26.36 1.66 -25.74
C LYS A 96 25.73 0.33 -25.36
N MET A 97 24.45 0.15 -25.66
CA MET A 97 23.72 -1.10 -25.38
C MET A 97 22.39 -1.19 -26.12
N GLU A 98 21.86 -2.41 -26.19
CA GLU A 98 20.56 -2.74 -26.79
C GLU A 98 19.51 -2.86 -25.69
N VAL A 99 18.65 -1.85 -25.52
CA VAL A 99 17.60 -1.91 -24.48
C VAL A 99 16.41 -2.73 -24.97
N ALA A 100 15.97 -3.69 -24.17
CA ALA A 100 14.80 -4.53 -24.46
C ALA A 100 13.50 -3.71 -24.44
N PRO A 101 12.50 -4.07 -25.26
CA PRO A 101 11.19 -3.44 -25.17
C PRO A 101 10.42 -3.96 -23.95
N SER A 102 9.58 -3.12 -23.36
CA SER A 102 8.71 -3.49 -22.25
C SER A 102 7.59 -4.41 -22.73
N LYS A 103 7.22 -5.40 -21.92
CA LYS A 103 6.05 -6.25 -22.16
C LYS A 103 4.73 -5.56 -21.77
N GLY A 104 4.82 -4.38 -21.14
CA GLY A 104 3.69 -3.69 -20.55
C GLY A 104 3.32 -4.26 -19.18
N ILE A 105 2.15 -3.86 -18.68
CA ILE A 105 1.57 -4.42 -17.46
C ILE A 105 1.06 -5.82 -17.77
N LEU A 106 1.46 -6.81 -16.96
CA LEU A 106 1.01 -8.19 -17.06
C LEU A 106 0.17 -8.54 -15.82
N ASP A 107 -0.97 -9.19 -16.04
CA ASP A 107 -1.75 -9.73 -14.93
C ASP A 107 -0.99 -10.86 -14.24
N ARG A 108 -1.22 -11.04 -12.94
CA ARG A 108 -0.59 -12.11 -12.14
C ARG A 108 -0.86 -13.53 -12.68
N THR A 109 -1.92 -13.72 -13.46
CA THR A 109 -2.27 -15.00 -14.08
C THR A 109 -1.47 -15.30 -15.35
N VAL A 110 -0.71 -14.34 -15.85
CA VAL A 110 0.09 -14.46 -17.07
C VAL A 110 1.53 -14.80 -16.71
N ASN A 111 2.03 -15.92 -17.23
CA ASN A 111 3.46 -16.23 -17.13
C ASN A 111 4.27 -15.28 -18.04
N PRO A 112 5.15 -14.41 -17.49
CA PRO A 112 5.91 -13.45 -18.28
C PRO A 112 6.78 -14.11 -19.36
N ASN A 113 7.26 -15.34 -19.12
CA ASN A 113 8.11 -16.07 -20.07
C ASN A 113 7.37 -16.46 -21.37
N ASN A 114 6.04 -16.55 -21.32
CA ASN A 114 5.22 -16.90 -22.48
C ASN A 114 4.78 -15.67 -23.29
N VAL A 115 5.02 -14.46 -22.77
CA VAL A 115 4.68 -13.21 -23.45
C VAL A 115 5.87 -12.81 -24.33
N PRO A 116 5.69 -12.73 -25.66
CA PRO A 116 6.77 -12.35 -26.57
C PRO A 116 7.11 -10.87 -26.42
N TYR A 117 8.36 -10.53 -26.74
CA TYR A 117 8.78 -9.14 -26.90
C TYR A 117 8.30 -8.58 -28.24
N GLU A 118 7.67 -7.41 -28.21
CA GLU A 118 7.20 -6.68 -29.39
C GLU A 118 7.96 -5.34 -29.47
N PHE A 119 8.39 -4.92 -30.66
CA PHE A 119 9.08 -3.64 -30.84
C PHE A 119 8.12 -2.61 -31.43
N ALA A 120 7.85 -1.53 -30.70
CA ALA A 120 7.03 -0.42 -31.18
C ALA A 120 7.81 0.47 -32.16
N LYS A 121 7.10 1.38 -32.84
CA LYS A 121 7.68 2.31 -33.84
C LYS A 121 8.84 3.17 -33.30
N VAL A 122 8.88 3.41 -31.99
CA VAL A 122 9.97 4.14 -31.33
C VAL A 122 11.34 3.53 -31.64
N TYR A 123 11.44 2.21 -31.80
CA TYR A 123 12.70 1.52 -32.14
C TYR A 123 13.23 1.82 -33.55
N SER A 124 12.42 2.44 -34.40
CA SER A 124 12.80 2.87 -35.75
C SER A 124 13.04 4.39 -35.84
N ALA A 125 13.00 5.11 -34.71
CA ALA A 125 13.19 6.56 -34.67
C ALA A 125 14.57 6.92 -34.09
N ASP A 126 15.29 7.81 -34.77
CA ASP A 126 16.57 8.35 -34.29
C ASP A 126 16.33 9.48 -33.28
N GLU A 127 15.66 9.15 -32.18
CA GLU A 127 15.29 10.07 -31.11
C GLU A 127 15.45 9.39 -29.75
N PHE A 128 15.69 10.19 -28.70
CA PHE A 128 15.68 9.68 -27.34
C PHE A 128 14.24 9.50 -26.82
N TYR A 129 14.00 8.39 -26.14
CA TYR A 129 12.78 8.09 -25.41
C TYR A 129 13.08 7.83 -23.92
N PRO A 130 12.29 8.37 -22.97
CA PRO A 130 11.32 9.44 -23.18
C PRO A 130 11.96 10.74 -23.68
N LYS A 131 11.17 11.62 -24.33
CA LYS A 131 11.66 12.92 -24.85
C LYS A 131 11.91 13.95 -23.75
N SER A 132 11.20 13.84 -22.63
CA SER A 132 11.33 14.71 -21.46
C SER A 132 11.98 13.94 -20.31
N TYR A 133 12.72 14.63 -19.45
CA TYR A 133 13.30 14.07 -18.23
C TYR A 133 12.35 14.10 -17.04
N TYR A 134 11.17 14.69 -17.20
CA TYR A 134 10.12 14.66 -16.20
C TYR A 134 8.72 14.78 -16.82
N SER A 135 7.70 14.39 -16.07
CA SER A 135 6.31 14.76 -16.30
C SER A 135 5.59 15.06 -14.99
N LEU A 136 4.49 15.81 -15.06
CA LEU A 136 3.62 16.09 -13.93
C LEU A 136 2.39 15.19 -14.00
N GLY A 137 2.00 14.63 -12.86
CA GLY A 137 0.69 14.01 -12.71
C GLY A 137 -0.44 15.03 -12.56
N GLU A 138 -1.62 14.55 -12.18
CA GLU A 138 -2.74 15.42 -11.83
C GLU A 138 -2.70 15.80 -10.34
N PRO A 139 -3.11 17.03 -9.97
CA PRO A 139 -3.29 17.39 -8.56
C PRO A 139 -4.33 16.50 -7.88
N TYR A 140 -4.11 16.16 -6.63
CA TYR A 140 -5.03 15.35 -5.81
C TYR A 140 -5.16 15.91 -4.39
N LEU A 141 -6.18 15.46 -3.66
CA LEU A 141 -6.38 15.76 -2.24
C LEU A 141 -6.17 14.50 -1.40
N LEU A 142 -5.24 14.57 -0.47
CA LEU A 142 -5.16 13.59 0.60
C LEU A 142 -5.68 14.26 1.86
N HIS A 143 -6.95 14.01 2.20
CA HIS A 143 -7.69 14.75 3.23
C HIS A 143 -7.73 16.27 2.92
N ASN A 144 -7.00 17.10 3.67
CA ASN A 144 -6.95 18.55 3.47
C ASN A 144 -5.64 19.06 2.85
N GLN A 145 -4.75 18.15 2.42
CA GLN A 145 -3.48 18.51 1.79
C GLN A 145 -3.52 18.17 0.30
N ARG A 146 -3.38 19.22 -0.53
CA ARG A 146 -3.24 19.10 -1.97
C ARG A 146 -1.85 18.61 -2.35
N GLY A 147 -1.77 17.60 -3.20
CA GLY A 147 -0.53 17.02 -3.70
C GLY A 147 -0.50 16.97 -5.21
N ILE A 148 0.68 16.72 -5.77
CA ILE A 148 0.88 16.34 -7.17
C ILE A 148 2.09 15.40 -7.25
N THR A 149 2.11 14.50 -8.23
CA THR A 149 3.27 13.66 -8.50
C THR A 149 4.18 14.29 -9.55
N ILE A 150 5.48 14.05 -9.41
CA ILE A 150 6.48 14.28 -10.45
C ILE A 150 7.10 12.93 -10.79
N ASP A 151 6.96 12.53 -12.06
CA ASP A 151 7.71 11.41 -12.62
C ASP A 151 9.02 11.95 -13.17
N PHE A 152 10.16 11.45 -12.69
CA PHE A 152 11.48 11.71 -13.24
C PHE A 152 11.91 10.55 -14.13
N TYR A 153 12.48 10.87 -15.30
CA TYR A 153 13.00 9.90 -16.27
C TYR A 153 14.53 9.99 -16.35
N PRO A 154 15.27 9.42 -15.37
CA PRO A 154 16.73 9.50 -15.36
C PRO A 154 17.40 8.61 -16.41
N PHE A 155 16.65 7.73 -17.06
CA PHE A 155 17.13 6.85 -18.13
C PHE A 155 16.39 7.20 -19.43
N VAL A 156 17.13 7.58 -20.46
CA VAL A 156 16.58 7.83 -21.80
C VAL A 156 17.39 7.05 -22.84
N TYR A 157 16.72 6.49 -23.84
CA TYR A 157 17.34 5.59 -24.82
C TYR A 157 17.07 6.05 -26.25
N ASN A 158 18.12 6.07 -27.08
CA ASN A 158 18.00 6.21 -28.52
C ASN A 158 18.28 4.85 -29.19
N PRO A 159 17.29 4.24 -29.86
CA PRO A 159 17.39 2.90 -30.43
C PRO A 159 18.19 2.81 -31.73
N ILE A 160 18.32 3.89 -32.50
CA ILE A 160 19.10 3.90 -33.75
C ILE A 160 20.60 4.02 -33.47
N THR A 161 20.98 4.83 -32.49
CA THR A 161 22.39 5.00 -32.08
C THR A 161 22.83 3.99 -31.01
N HIS A 162 21.90 3.17 -30.50
CA HIS A 162 22.10 2.22 -29.40
C HIS A 162 22.70 2.89 -28.16
N THR A 163 22.17 4.07 -27.80
CA THR A 163 22.70 4.88 -26.70
C THR A 163 21.69 4.95 -25.57
N LEU A 164 22.00 4.29 -24.44
CA LEU A 164 21.36 4.56 -23.16
C LEU A 164 22.08 5.73 -22.51
N ARG A 165 21.34 6.80 -22.24
CA ARG A 165 21.80 7.98 -21.53
C ARG A 165 21.21 7.99 -20.14
N VAL A 166 22.09 8.05 -19.14
CA VAL A 166 21.74 8.03 -17.73
C VAL A 166 22.07 9.37 -17.10
N VAL A 167 21.11 9.94 -16.40
CA VAL A 167 21.27 11.12 -15.56
C VAL A 167 21.96 10.70 -14.27
N SER A 168 23.21 11.11 -14.06
CA SER A 168 23.92 10.85 -12.80
C SER A 168 23.51 11.84 -11.70
N SER A 169 23.17 13.08 -12.09
CA SER A 169 22.61 14.10 -11.22
C SER A 169 21.76 15.07 -12.03
N MET A 170 20.59 15.43 -11.53
CA MET A 170 19.71 16.44 -12.10
C MET A 170 19.11 17.31 -11.02
N VAL A 171 19.32 18.62 -11.14
CA VAL A 171 18.71 19.62 -10.26
C VAL A 171 17.46 20.14 -10.93
N VAL A 172 16.33 20.05 -10.23
CA VAL A 172 15.00 20.39 -10.73
C VAL A 172 14.42 21.49 -9.87
N LYS A 173 14.00 22.60 -10.50
CA LYS A 173 13.26 23.67 -9.85
C LYS A 173 11.77 23.46 -10.05
N VAL A 174 11.04 23.44 -8.95
CA VAL A 174 9.58 23.39 -8.89
C VAL A 174 9.09 24.74 -8.38
N GLU A 175 8.22 25.40 -9.13
CA GLU A 175 7.67 26.72 -8.80
C GLU A 175 6.16 26.62 -8.66
N PHE A 176 5.64 27.13 -7.55
CA PHE A 176 4.20 27.29 -7.33
C PHE A 176 3.77 28.62 -7.93
N GLU A 177 3.16 28.60 -9.12
CA GLU A 177 2.81 29.81 -9.88
C GLU A 177 1.44 29.72 -10.55
N GLY A 178 0.89 30.88 -10.92
CA GLY A 178 -0.45 30.98 -11.47
C GLY A 178 -1.56 30.52 -10.50
N GLN A 179 -2.78 30.48 -11.01
CA GLN A 179 -3.94 29.94 -10.30
C GLN A 179 -4.30 28.58 -10.89
N ASP A 180 -4.45 27.57 -10.05
CA ASP A 180 -4.98 26.27 -10.41
C ASP A 180 -5.90 25.78 -9.29
N THR A 181 -7.14 25.49 -9.63
CA THR A 181 -8.19 25.09 -8.69
C THR A 181 -8.62 23.64 -8.87
N ARG A 182 -8.00 22.87 -9.78
CA ARG A 182 -8.24 21.43 -9.92
C ARG A 182 -7.89 20.74 -8.61
N ASN A 183 -8.82 19.94 -8.06
CA ASN A 183 -8.66 19.29 -6.75
C ASN A 183 -8.13 20.25 -5.66
N SER A 184 -8.77 21.42 -5.56
CA SER A 184 -8.56 22.37 -4.45
C SER A 184 -9.66 22.19 -3.40
N THR A 185 -9.36 22.56 -2.16
CA THR A 185 -10.28 22.41 -1.02
C THR A 185 -10.46 23.72 -0.27
N SER A 186 -11.67 24.04 0.19
CA SER A 186 -11.90 25.15 1.11
C SER A 186 -11.64 24.77 2.58
N LYS A 187 -11.36 23.49 2.86
CA LYS A 187 -11.13 23.00 4.22
C LYS A 187 -9.83 23.59 4.78
N PRO A 188 -9.83 24.10 6.02
CA PRO A 188 -8.63 24.60 6.67
C PRO A 188 -7.60 23.47 6.86
N LYS A 189 -6.33 23.86 6.79
CA LYS A 189 -5.19 22.98 7.10
C LYS A 189 -5.05 22.82 8.61
N ASP A 190 -5.92 21.98 9.15
CA ASP A 190 -5.97 21.65 10.57
C ASP A 190 -5.01 20.50 10.92
N SER A 191 -4.43 20.54 12.13
CA SER A 191 -3.62 19.44 12.66
C SER A 191 -4.45 18.16 12.84
N ASN A 192 -3.95 17.05 12.32
CA ASN A 192 -4.53 15.73 12.50
C ASN A 192 -3.41 14.70 12.60
N ARG A 193 -3.14 14.16 13.80
CA ARG A 193 -1.92 13.37 14.04
C ARG A 193 -1.73 12.20 13.08
N TYR A 194 -2.84 11.63 12.60
CA TYR A 194 -2.81 10.44 11.74
C TYR A 194 -2.50 10.81 10.31
N PHE A 195 -3.12 11.87 9.78
CA PHE A 195 -2.78 12.39 8.46
C PHE A 195 -1.40 13.06 8.44
N ASP A 196 -0.98 13.72 9.51
CA ASP A 196 0.39 14.26 9.65
C ASP A 196 1.44 13.16 9.49
N ALA A 197 1.21 11.99 10.12
CA ALA A 197 2.08 10.84 9.97
C ALA A 197 2.09 10.30 8.53
N ILE A 198 0.94 10.24 7.87
CA ILE A 198 0.87 9.86 6.45
C ILE A 198 1.61 10.87 5.58
N TYR A 199 1.34 12.16 5.73
CA TYR A 199 1.96 13.22 4.94
C TYR A 199 3.48 13.23 5.06
N LYS A 200 3.99 12.92 6.25
CA LYS A 200 5.42 12.83 6.50
C LYS A 200 6.10 11.80 5.60
N GLU A 201 5.47 10.64 5.44
CA GLU A 201 6.01 9.52 4.65
C GLU A 201 5.60 9.62 3.16
N HIS A 202 4.49 10.31 2.85
CA HIS A 202 3.95 10.44 1.50
C HIS A 202 4.58 11.59 0.69
N PHE A 203 4.82 12.75 1.31
CA PHE A 203 5.35 13.93 0.60
C PHE A 203 6.83 14.13 0.88
N ILE A 204 7.64 14.25 -0.19
CA ILE A 204 9.09 14.46 -0.04
C ILE A 204 9.44 15.83 0.58
N ASN A 205 8.55 16.81 0.49
CA ASN A 205 8.65 18.15 1.07
C ASN A 205 7.74 18.32 2.30
N SER A 206 7.57 17.25 3.08
CA SER A 206 6.69 17.27 4.25
C SER A 206 7.19 18.17 5.39
N SER A 207 8.45 18.59 5.40
CA SER A 207 8.99 19.56 6.37
C SER A 207 8.28 20.90 6.30
N ALA A 208 7.97 21.40 5.10
CA ALA A 208 7.17 22.60 4.89
C ALA A 208 5.74 22.51 5.48
N LEU A 209 5.23 21.29 5.70
CA LEU A 209 3.92 21.07 6.32
C LEU A 209 3.94 21.14 7.85
N LYS A 210 5.12 21.13 8.49
CA LYS A 210 5.27 21.00 9.95
C LYS A 210 5.09 22.32 10.70
N GLU A 211 5.36 23.46 10.08
CA GLU A 211 5.50 24.75 10.79
C GLU A 211 4.24 25.24 11.52
N ASN A 212 3.07 24.64 11.29
CA ASN A 212 1.80 25.10 11.88
C ASN A 212 0.94 23.99 12.53
N ARG A 213 1.50 22.79 12.76
CA ARG A 213 0.72 21.65 13.27
C ARG A 213 0.96 21.42 14.76
N HIS A 214 0.15 22.09 15.58
CA HIS A 214 0.11 21.91 17.04
C HIS A 214 -1.30 21.49 17.50
N ASN A 215 -1.45 21.09 18.76
CA ASN A 215 -2.75 20.79 19.41
C ASN A 215 -3.53 19.59 18.84
N TYR A 216 -2.88 18.43 18.76
CA TYR A 216 -3.55 17.14 18.52
C TYR A 216 -4.56 16.79 19.62
N GLY A 217 -5.46 15.82 19.35
CA GLY A 217 -6.47 15.34 20.31
C GLY A 217 -7.89 15.82 20.02
N ASN A 218 -8.14 16.33 18.81
CA ASN A 218 -9.47 16.73 18.37
C ASN A 218 -10.04 15.82 17.28
N GLU A 219 -9.29 14.79 16.87
CA GLU A 219 -9.66 13.80 15.86
C GLU A 219 -10.97 13.10 16.23
N LYS A 220 -11.77 12.78 15.19
CA LYS A 220 -13.10 12.21 15.33
C LYS A 220 -13.24 10.88 14.61
N MET A 221 -14.02 10.00 15.23
CA MET A 221 -14.51 8.77 14.65
C MET A 221 -16.03 8.83 14.50
N LEU A 222 -16.52 8.52 13.31
CA LEU A 222 -17.93 8.27 13.04
C LEU A 222 -18.14 6.76 12.96
N ILE A 223 -19.04 6.24 13.79
CA ILE A 223 -19.47 4.84 13.73
C ILE A 223 -20.85 4.81 13.07
N ILE A 224 -20.99 4.04 12.00
CA ILE A 224 -22.28 3.75 11.36
C ILE A 224 -22.59 2.29 11.63
N SER A 225 -23.62 2.04 12.45
CA SER A 225 -23.92 0.72 12.99
C SER A 225 -25.35 0.30 12.67
N LYS A 226 -25.60 -1.00 12.50
CA LYS A 226 -26.94 -1.55 12.62
C LYS A 226 -27.51 -1.20 13.99
N LYS A 227 -28.75 -0.71 14.06
CA LYS A 227 -29.36 -0.29 15.32
C LYS A 227 -29.31 -1.36 16.43
N ASP A 228 -29.52 -2.62 16.07
CA ASP A 228 -29.53 -3.74 17.02
C ASP A 228 -28.16 -4.07 17.59
N PHE A 229 -27.07 -3.51 17.04
CA PHE A 229 -25.69 -3.72 17.51
C PHE A 229 -25.12 -2.54 18.32
N MET A 230 -25.92 -1.47 18.49
CA MET A 230 -25.45 -0.24 19.11
C MET A 230 -25.20 -0.39 20.60
N ASP A 231 -25.92 -1.28 21.29
CA ASP A 231 -25.74 -1.50 22.72
C ASP A 231 -24.41 -2.22 23.01
N GLU A 232 -24.07 -3.23 22.21
CA GLU A 232 -22.80 -3.96 22.28
C GLU A 232 -21.60 -3.08 21.91
N MET A 233 -21.82 -2.04 21.10
CA MET A 233 -20.79 -1.07 20.72
C MET A 233 -20.52 0.01 21.77
N GLN A 234 -21.40 0.22 22.76
CA GLN A 234 -21.20 1.30 23.76
C GLN A 234 -19.85 1.21 24.49
N PRO A 235 -19.36 0.03 24.95
CA PRO A 235 -18.05 -0.06 25.58
C PRO A 235 -16.90 0.41 24.67
N PHE A 236 -17.00 0.17 23.36
CA PHE A 236 -16.01 0.66 22.40
C PHE A 236 -16.06 2.18 22.26
N VAL A 237 -17.27 2.76 22.14
CA VAL A 237 -17.48 4.21 22.06
C VAL A 237 -16.89 4.90 23.29
N GLU A 238 -17.16 4.38 24.49
CA GLU A 238 -16.63 4.90 25.75
C GLU A 238 -15.10 4.76 25.82
N HIS A 239 -14.57 3.58 25.47
CA HIS A 239 -13.12 3.37 25.43
C HIS A 239 -12.41 4.35 24.49
N LYS A 240 -12.94 4.56 23.28
CA LYS A 240 -12.38 5.54 22.33
C LYS A 240 -12.42 6.97 22.87
N LYS A 241 -13.52 7.38 23.48
CA LYS A 241 -13.61 8.67 24.18
C LYS A 241 -12.59 8.80 25.31
N ASN A 242 -12.39 7.74 26.10
CA ASN A 242 -11.45 7.73 27.23
C ASN A 242 -9.99 7.83 26.80
N ILE A 243 -9.62 7.34 25.61
CA ILE A 243 -8.27 7.50 25.05
C ILE A 243 -8.11 8.77 24.20
N GLY A 244 -9.10 9.68 24.24
CA GLY A 244 -9.03 11.01 23.61
C GLY A 244 -9.50 11.08 22.16
N LEU A 245 -10.20 10.05 21.66
CA LEU A 245 -10.83 10.08 20.34
C LEU A 245 -12.31 10.45 20.46
N LYS A 246 -12.71 11.58 19.87
CA LYS A 246 -14.12 11.99 19.88
C LYS A 246 -14.93 11.03 19.01
N THR A 247 -15.90 10.34 19.58
CA THR A 247 -16.65 9.30 18.86
C THR A 247 -18.15 9.61 18.83
N GLU A 248 -18.71 9.63 17.63
CA GLU A 248 -20.15 9.67 17.35
C GLU A 248 -20.58 8.31 16.80
N MET A 249 -21.75 7.81 17.20
CA MET A 249 -22.34 6.59 16.64
C MET A 249 -23.76 6.87 16.17
N VAL A 250 -24.08 6.43 14.97
CA VAL A 250 -25.36 6.64 14.29
C VAL A 250 -25.88 5.32 13.74
N ALA A 251 -27.20 5.10 13.83
CA ALA A 251 -27.84 3.93 13.24
C ALA A 251 -27.90 4.08 11.70
N VAL A 252 -27.55 3.02 10.97
CA VAL A 252 -27.69 3.00 9.51
C VAL A 252 -29.15 3.13 9.08
N GLU A 253 -30.10 2.71 9.92
CA GLU A 253 -31.54 2.86 9.68
C GLU A 253 -31.99 4.33 9.66
N ASP A 254 -31.32 5.22 10.41
CA ASP A 254 -31.62 6.65 10.40
C ASP A 254 -31.10 7.34 9.13
N ILE A 255 -30.10 6.75 8.47
CA ILE A 255 -29.54 7.19 7.18
C ILE A 255 -30.29 6.53 6.00
N GLY A 256 -30.71 5.29 6.20
CA GLY A 256 -31.12 4.34 5.17
C GLY A 256 -29.96 3.44 4.73
N ASN A 257 -30.17 2.12 4.81
CA ASN A 257 -29.18 1.11 4.40
C ASN A 257 -29.06 0.99 2.87
N ASN A 258 -28.50 2.03 2.25
CA ASN A 258 -28.24 2.16 0.83
C ASN A 258 -26.88 2.86 0.66
N SER A 259 -26.02 2.34 -0.21
CA SER A 259 -24.63 2.79 -0.31
C SER A 259 -24.52 4.26 -0.74
N ASP A 260 -25.36 4.74 -1.64
CA ASP A 260 -25.35 6.14 -2.05
C ASP A 260 -25.74 7.06 -0.88
N LYS A 261 -26.78 6.70 -0.12
CA LYS A 261 -27.20 7.46 1.08
C LYS A 261 -26.13 7.47 2.17
N ILE A 262 -25.47 6.34 2.40
CA ILE A 262 -24.36 6.25 3.36
C ILE A 262 -23.20 7.14 2.90
N LYS A 263 -22.85 7.12 1.61
CA LYS A 263 -21.81 7.97 1.03
C LYS A 263 -22.15 9.45 1.16
N GLU A 264 -23.38 9.86 0.86
CA GLU A 264 -23.87 11.22 1.02
C GLU A 264 -23.83 11.68 2.49
N PHE A 265 -24.24 10.81 3.41
CA PHE A 265 -24.18 11.08 4.84
C PHE A 265 -22.75 11.29 5.33
N ILE A 266 -21.83 10.38 4.97
CA ILE A 266 -20.40 10.49 5.28
C ILE A 266 -19.83 11.79 4.73
N LYS A 267 -20.14 12.12 3.47
CA LYS A 267 -19.71 13.37 2.84
C LYS A 267 -20.21 14.58 3.63
N SER A 268 -21.48 14.62 4.02
CA SER A 268 -22.03 15.72 4.82
C SER A 268 -21.33 15.89 6.17
N LYS A 269 -21.01 14.77 6.85
CA LYS A 269 -20.27 14.77 8.11
C LYS A 269 -18.84 15.26 7.94
N TYR A 270 -18.18 14.83 6.87
CA TYR A 270 -16.84 15.28 6.51
C TYR A 270 -16.83 16.78 6.20
N GLU A 271 -17.74 17.28 5.38
CA GLU A 271 -17.83 18.70 5.00
C GLU A 271 -18.14 19.61 6.19
N ALA A 272 -18.97 19.14 7.13
CA ALA A 272 -19.30 19.86 8.34
C ALA A 272 -18.14 19.91 9.37
N ASP A 273 -17.20 18.98 9.29
CA ASP A 273 -16.16 18.81 10.32
C ASP A 273 -14.82 18.32 9.76
N ASN A 274 -13.82 19.20 9.78
CA ASN A 274 -12.46 18.87 9.33
C ASN A 274 -11.72 17.91 10.27
N LYS A 275 -12.30 17.56 11.42
CA LYS A 275 -11.70 16.63 12.38
C LYS A 275 -12.13 15.19 12.16
N LEU A 276 -13.06 14.90 11.25
CA LEU A 276 -13.42 13.52 10.91
C LEU A 276 -12.18 12.82 10.32
N THR A 277 -11.68 11.83 11.05
CA THR A 277 -10.46 11.06 10.71
C THR A 277 -10.79 9.61 10.42
N PHE A 278 -11.72 9.03 11.18
CA PHE A 278 -12.04 7.62 11.12
C PHE A 278 -13.51 7.37 10.84
N ILE A 279 -13.79 6.31 10.09
CA ILE A 279 -15.11 5.72 9.93
C ILE A 279 -15.02 4.25 10.32
N LEU A 280 -15.97 3.81 11.15
CA LEU A 280 -16.15 2.39 11.46
C LEU A 280 -17.56 1.97 11.08
N LEU A 281 -17.66 1.01 10.17
CA LEU A 281 -18.93 0.36 9.84
C LEU A 281 -19.13 -0.84 10.77
N VAL A 282 -20.33 -1.00 11.35
CA VAL A 282 -20.63 -2.09 12.28
C VAL A 282 -21.85 -2.87 11.81
N GLY A 283 -21.57 -4.07 11.32
CA GLY A 283 -22.51 -4.98 10.68
C GLY A 283 -21.89 -5.60 9.42
N ASP A 284 -22.34 -6.79 9.05
CA ASP A 284 -22.03 -7.41 7.77
C ASP A 284 -22.72 -6.67 6.61
N TYR A 285 -22.49 -7.08 5.37
CA TYR A 285 -23.01 -6.45 4.16
C TYR A 285 -24.54 -6.26 4.20
N GLN A 286 -25.31 -7.25 4.70
CA GLN A 286 -26.76 -7.09 4.78
C GLN A 286 -27.19 -6.06 5.85
N GLN A 287 -26.41 -5.90 6.92
CA GLN A 287 -26.70 -4.98 8.02
C GLN A 287 -26.25 -3.55 7.71
N VAL A 288 -25.07 -3.37 7.11
CA VAL A 288 -24.53 -2.09 6.66
C VAL A 288 -23.92 -2.28 5.26
N THR A 289 -24.63 -1.84 4.23
CA THR A 289 -24.25 -2.06 2.83
C THR A 289 -23.00 -1.27 2.41
N THR A 290 -22.45 -1.62 1.25
CA THR A 290 -21.20 -1.07 0.70
C THR A 290 -21.34 -0.80 -0.81
N PRO A 291 -20.60 0.15 -1.40
CA PRO A 291 -20.49 0.30 -2.84
C PRO A 291 -19.72 -0.88 -3.45
N PHE A 292 -19.90 -1.10 -4.75
CA PHE A 292 -19.11 -2.08 -5.49
C PHE A 292 -18.11 -1.39 -6.41
N TYR A 293 -16.89 -1.92 -6.49
CA TYR A 293 -15.86 -1.48 -7.42
C TYR A 293 -15.09 -2.71 -7.94
N GLY A 294 -14.87 -2.78 -9.26
CA GLY A 294 -14.18 -3.94 -9.87
C GLY A 294 -14.87 -5.29 -9.65
N GLY A 295 -16.14 -5.31 -9.27
CA GLY A 295 -16.91 -6.53 -8.97
C GLY A 295 -16.92 -6.97 -7.51
N GLY A 296 -16.15 -6.32 -6.62
CA GLY A 296 -16.12 -6.61 -5.18
C GLY A 296 -16.72 -5.49 -4.33
N GLY A 297 -17.04 -5.79 -3.06
CA GLY A 297 -17.46 -4.80 -2.08
C GLY A 297 -16.34 -3.83 -1.74
N SER A 298 -16.64 -2.55 -1.56
CA SER A 298 -15.64 -1.49 -1.52
C SER A 298 -15.96 -0.41 -0.48
N ASP A 299 -15.75 -0.74 0.80
CA ASP A 299 -15.77 0.28 1.87
C ASP A 299 -14.77 1.42 1.61
N PRO A 300 -13.57 1.21 1.04
CA PRO A 300 -12.67 2.31 0.67
C PRO A 300 -13.32 3.37 -0.23
N SER A 301 -14.32 3.01 -1.04
CA SER A 301 -15.06 3.98 -1.87
C SER A 301 -15.83 5.02 -1.05
N TYR A 302 -16.12 4.76 0.22
CA TYR A 302 -16.68 5.77 1.14
C TYR A 302 -15.63 6.77 1.64
N SER A 303 -14.34 6.44 1.55
CA SER A 303 -13.25 7.32 1.97
C SER A 303 -12.81 8.31 0.88
N LEU A 304 -13.26 8.12 -0.36
CA LEU A 304 -13.02 9.02 -1.48
C LEU A 304 -14.13 10.08 -1.51
N ILE A 305 -13.94 11.18 -0.77
CA ILE A 305 -14.99 12.17 -0.46
C ILE A 305 -14.77 13.48 -1.21
N SER A 306 -13.53 13.95 -1.25
CA SER A 306 -13.12 15.24 -1.79
C SER A 306 -12.07 15.07 -2.88
N GLY A 307 -12.12 15.97 -3.86
CA GLY A 307 -11.36 15.78 -5.08
C GLY A 307 -11.97 14.72 -5.99
N ASN A 308 -11.59 14.78 -7.27
CA ASN A 308 -11.85 13.73 -8.25
C ASN A 308 -10.57 12.91 -8.39
N ASP A 309 -10.23 12.15 -7.34
CA ASP A 309 -9.04 11.32 -7.25
C ASP A 309 -9.27 10.09 -6.36
N ASN A 310 -8.24 9.26 -6.19
CA ASN A 310 -8.29 7.99 -5.46
C ASN A 310 -7.53 8.03 -4.13
N TYR A 311 -7.30 9.21 -3.56
CA TYR A 311 -6.63 9.35 -2.28
C TYR A 311 -7.67 9.46 -1.14
N PRO A 312 -7.54 8.67 -0.06
CA PRO A 312 -8.55 8.62 0.99
C PRO A 312 -8.53 9.89 1.85
N ASP A 313 -9.71 10.48 2.07
CA ASP A 313 -9.93 11.63 2.94
C ASP A 313 -10.13 11.25 4.41
N VAL A 314 -10.43 9.98 4.67
CA VAL A 314 -10.70 9.41 6.00
C VAL A 314 -10.23 7.97 6.03
N MET A 315 -9.84 7.47 7.20
CA MET A 315 -9.49 6.06 7.39
C MET A 315 -10.77 5.27 7.67
N ILE A 316 -11.01 4.19 6.93
CA ILE A 316 -12.22 3.38 7.09
C ILE A 316 -11.88 1.93 7.48
N GLY A 317 -12.72 1.35 8.33
CA GLY A 317 -12.71 -0.08 8.66
C GLY A 317 -14.12 -0.60 8.96
N ARG A 318 -14.23 -1.92 9.11
CA ARG A 318 -15.51 -2.60 9.39
C ARG A 318 -15.37 -3.64 10.49
N PHE A 319 -16.29 -3.61 11.45
CA PHE A 319 -16.62 -4.74 12.31
C PHE A 319 -17.78 -5.51 11.66
N SER A 320 -17.43 -6.51 10.85
CA SER A 320 -18.41 -7.31 10.12
C SER A 320 -19.02 -8.35 11.05
N ALA A 321 -20.32 -8.23 11.31
CA ALA A 321 -21.06 -9.06 12.25
C ALA A 321 -22.49 -9.27 11.76
N GLU A 322 -22.99 -10.49 11.97
CA GLU A 322 -24.38 -10.87 11.74
C GLU A 322 -25.14 -10.96 13.08
N THR A 323 -24.44 -10.96 14.22
CA THR A 323 -25.02 -11.12 15.57
C THR A 323 -24.40 -10.16 16.61
N GLU A 324 -25.16 -9.86 17.66
CA GLU A 324 -24.72 -9.10 18.85
C GLU A 324 -23.46 -9.72 19.50
N GLN A 325 -23.39 -11.05 19.57
CA GLN A 325 -22.26 -11.75 20.15
C GLN A 325 -20.96 -11.54 19.34
N GLU A 326 -21.04 -11.50 18.01
CA GLU A 326 -19.86 -11.22 17.17
C GLU A 326 -19.36 -9.78 17.35
N VAL A 327 -20.27 -8.81 17.50
CA VAL A 327 -19.93 -7.42 17.84
C VAL A 327 -19.24 -7.36 19.19
N THR A 328 -19.84 -7.98 20.21
CA THR A 328 -19.28 -8.09 21.56
C THR A 328 -17.87 -8.70 21.53
N ASN A 329 -17.66 -9.74 20.72
CA ASN A 329 -16.35 -10.36 20.57
C ASN A 329 -15.32 -9.39 20.00
N MET A 330 -15.63 -8.65 18.93
CA MET A 330 -14.72 -7.69 18.31
C MET A 330 -14.46 -6.45 19.19
N VAL A 331 -15.47 -5.97 19.91
CA VAL A 331 -15.36 -4.88 20.90
C VAL A 331 -14.41 -5.27 22.03
N ASN A 332 -14.68 -6.40 22.70
CA ASN A 332 -13.85 -6.89 23.81
C ASN A 332 -12.41 -7.16 23.37
N LYS A 333 -12.26 -7.78 22.19
CA LYS A 333 -10.96 -8.02 21.56
C LYS A 333 -10.16 -6.72 21.40
N THR A 334 -10.80 -5.68 20.88
CA THR A 334 -10.14 -4.40 20.61
C THR A 334 -9.76 -3.65 21.89
N ILE A 335 -10.70 -3.54 22.83
CA ILE A 335 -10.44 -2.87 24.11
C ILE A 335 -9.31 -3.59 24.86
N LYS A 336 -9.35 -4.93 24.91
CA LYS A 336 -8.31 -5.72 25.57
C LYS A 336 -6.95 -5.53 24.92
N TYR A 337 -6.87 -5.50 23.58
CA TYR A 337 -5.63 -5.24 22.87
C TYR A 337 -5.05 -3.85 23.15
N GLU A 338 -5.89 -2.81 23.14
CA GLU A 338 -5.47 -1.42 23.32
C GLU A 338 -5.12 -1.07 24.76
N THR A 339 -5.70 -1.79 25.74
CA THR A 339 -5.42 -1.61 27.16
C THR A 339 -4.38 -2.59 27.71
N ALA A 340 -3.96 -3.58 26.90
CA ALA A 340 -2.98 -4.58 27.31
C ALA A 340 -1.68 -3.92 27.79
N ARG A 341 -1.32 -4.20 29.05
CA ARG A 341 -0.01 -3.81 29.58
C ARG A 341 1.04 -4.71 28.94
N LYS A 342 1.92 -4.14 28.11
CA LYS A 342 2.98 -4.85 27.37
C LYS A 342 4.10 -5.44 28.25
N ASN A 343 3.85 -5.69 29.53
CA ASN A 343 4.87 -6.06 30.49
C ASN A 343 5.39 -7.47 30.18
N ASN A 344 6.63 -7.57 29.68
CA ASN A 344 7.38 -8.80 29.40
C ASN A 344 6.78 -9.74 28.34
N GLU A 345 5.77 -9.33 27.57
CA GLU A 345 5.20 -10.14 26.50
C GLU A 345 6.08 -10.10 25.25
N THR A 346 6.63 -11.25 24.86
CA THR A 346 7.59 -11.35 23.74
C THR A 346 6.94 -11.48 22.37
N TRP A 347 5.67 -11.88 22.30
CA TRP A 347 4.97 -12.15 21.04
C TRP A 347 4.77 -10.89 20.17
N PHE A 348 4.72 -9.70 20.78
CA PHE A 348 4.67 -8.41 20.07
C PHE A 348 5.89 -8.16 19.16
N LYS A 349 6.99 -8.91 19.35
CA LYS A 349 8.20 -8.83 18.53
C LYS A 349 8.36 -10.04 17.62
N LYS A 350 7.32 -10.84 17.46
CA LYS A 350 7.30 -12.01 16.57
C LYS A 350 6.37 -11.76 15.39
N GLY A 351 6.80 -12.19 14.20
CA GLY A 351 6.01 -12.14 12.97
C GLY A 351 5.94 -13.49 12.27
N LEU A 352 5.12 -13.56 11.22
CA LEU A 352 4.99 -14.70 10.34
C LEU A 352 4.90 -14.21 8.88
N GLY A 353 5.71 -14.76 8.00
CA GLY A 353 5.60 -14.62 6.55
C GLY A 353 5.12 -15.93 5.93
N ILE A 354 4.12 -15.86 5.06
CA ILE A 354 3.61 -17.00 4.29
C ILE A 354 3.58 -16.60 2.82
N ALA A 355 4.28 -17.33 1.95
CA ALA A 355 4.41 -16.97 0.54
C ALA A 355 4.28 -18.19 -0.37
N SER A 356 3.65 -18.05 -1.54
CA SER A 356 3.78 -19.06 -2.60
C SER A 356 5.13 -18.97 -3.31
N ASN A 357 5.41 -19.95 -4.16
CA ASN A 357 6.57 -19.96 -5.04
C ASN A 357 6.26 -19.34 -6.42
N ASP A 358 5.23 -18.48 -6.48
CA ASP A 358 4.82 -17.79 -7.70
C ASP A 358 5.54 -16.44 -7.86
N GLY A 359 5.21 -15.72 -8.92
CA GLY A 359 5.82 -14.45 -9.30
C GLY A 359 6.78 -14.60 -10.46
N ASN A 360 7.57 -15.68 -10.52
CA ASN A 360 8.45 -16.05 -11.65
C ASN A 360 9.23 -14.87 -12.28
N GLY A 361 9.74 -13.96 -11.44
CA GLY A 361 10.46 -12.77 -11.90
C GLY A 361 9.60 -11.70 -12.57
N GLY A 362 8.27 -11.78 -12.49
CA GLY A 362 7.31 -10.79 -12.97
C GLY A 362 6.45 -10.15 -11.88
N GLY A 363 6.74 -10.44 -10.60
CA GLY A 363 6.21 -9.65 -9.49
C GLY A 363 6.80 -8.23 -9.47
N ASP A 364 6.34 -7.42 -8.53
CA ASP A 364 6.96 -6.13 -8.24
C ASP A 364 8.46 -6.33 -7.94
N ASP A 365 9.32 -5.42 -8.39
CA ASP A 365 10.78 -5.54 -8.34
C ASP A 365 11.37 -6.84 -8.96
N ASN A 366 10.61 -7.52 -9.82
CA ASN A 366 10.93 -8.83 -10.41
C ASN A 366 11.14 -9.93 -9.35
N GLU A 367 10.41 -9.87 -8.24
CA GLU A 367 10.53 -10.82 -7.14
C GLU A 367 9.57 -12.00 -7.28
N TYR A 368 9.99 -13.18 -6.81
CA TYR A 368 9.05 -14.21 -6.39
C TYR A 368 8.38 -13.78 -5.07
N ASP A 369 7.17 -14.27 -4.78
CA ASP A 369 6.45 -13.86 -3.55
C ASP A 369 7.25 -14.21 -2.27
N TRP A 370 7.97 -15.34 -2.27
CA TRP A 370 8.83 -15.72 -1.14
C TRP A 370 10.05 -14.82 -1.00
N GLU A 371 10.62 -14.32 -2.10
CA GLU A 371 11.72 -13.35 -2.06
C GLU A 371 11.23 -12.03 -1.48
N HIS A 372 10.05 -11.59 -1.92
CA HIS A 372 9.38 -10.39 -1.42
C HIS A 372 9.15 -10.47 0.09
N LEU A 373 8.52 -11.55 0.57
CA LEU A 373 8.31 -11.72 2.01
C LEU A 373 9.59 -11.89 2.80
N ARG A 374 10.64 -12.46 2.20
CA ARG A 374 11.96 -12.53 2.84
C ARG A 374 12.62 -11.17 2.97
N LYS A 375 12.42 -10.24 2.02
CA LYS A 375 12.82 -8.84 2.15
C LYS A 375 12.05 -8.13 3.26
N ILE A 376 10.73 -8.30 3.32
CA ILE A 376 9.90 -7.77 4.44
C ILE A 376 10.40 -8.31 5.78
N ARG A 377 10.69 -9.61 5.88
CA ARG A 377 11.28 -10.22 7.07
C ARG A 377 12.58 -9.53 7.47
N LYS A 378 13.50 -9.28 6.54
CA LYS A 378 14.77 -8.60 6.82
C LYS A 378 14.55 -7.20 7.39
N GLU A 379 13.60 -6.44 6.86
CA GLU A 379 13.26 -5.11 7.40
C GLU A 379 12.62 -5.20 8.80
N LEU A 380 11.73 -6.16 9.05
CA LEU A 380 11.16 -6.38 10.38
C LEU A 380 12.24 -6.73 11.42
N LEU A 381 13.19 -7.61 11.06
CA LEU A 381 14.29 -8.03 11.93
C LEU A 381 15.32 -6.93 12.17
N LYS A 382 15.63 -6.13 11.13
CA LYS A 382 16.46 -4.92 11.24
C LYS A 382 15.81 -3.86 12.15
N TRP A 383 14.48 -3.87 12.20
CA TRP A 383 13.71 -3.06 13.12
C TRP A 383 13.72 -3.65 14.56
N LYS A 384 12.54 -3.88 15.14
CA LYS A 384 12.37 -4.27 16.55
C LYS A 384 11.85 -5.70 16.73
N TYR A 385 11.69 -6.46 15.65
CA TYR A 385 11.27 -7.86 15.74
C TYR A 385 12.45 -8.76 16.11
N THR A 386 12.19 -9.75 16.95
CA THR A 386 13.17 -10.74 17.41
C THR A 386 13.16 -12.01 16.58
N SER A 387 12.03 -12.31 15.92
CA SER A 387 11.89 -13.48 15.05
C SER A 387 10.74 -13.28 14.07
N VAL A 388 10.91 -13.77 12.84
CA VAL A 388 9.83 -13.85 11.85
C VAL A 388 9.90 -15.25 11.24
N ALA A 389 8.87 -16.06 11.47
CA ALA A 389 8.79 -17.40 10.91
C ALA A 389 8.54 -17.33 9.40
N GLU A 390 9.12 -18.26 8.65
CA GLU A 390 8.92 -18.42 7.21
C GLU A 390 8.14 -19.70 6.95
N LEU A 391 7.05 -19.59 6.20
CA LEU A 391 6.27 -20.73 5.69
C LEU A 391 6.09 -20.51 4.19
N TYR A 392 7.11 -20.88 3.41
CA TYR A 392 7.14 -20.63 1.97
C TYR A 392 6.96 -21.95 1.20
N ASP A 393 6.11 -21.92 0.18
CA ASP A 393 5.90 -23.08 -0.70
C ASP A 393 7.22 -23.50 -1.37
N GLY A 394 7.56 -24.79 -1.38
CA GLY A 394 8.86 -25.26 -1.87
C GLY A 394 9.97 -25.37 -0.81
N SER A 395 11.17 -24.90 -1.11
CA SER A 395 12.35 -25.06 -0.23
C SER A 395 13.37 -23.96 -0.48
N HIS A 396 13.35 -22.93 0.36
CA HIS A 396 14.08 -21.69 0.11
C HIS A 396 15.20 -21.38 1.13
N GLY A 397 15.45 -22.28 2.10
CA GLY A 397 16.52 -22.13 3.10
C GLY A 397 16.26 -21.01 4.12
N GLU A 398 17.30 -20.58 4.85
CA GLU A 398 17.16 -19.71 6.04
C GLU A 398 16.25 -20.32 7.12
N GLU A 399 15.15 -19.67 7.47
CA GLU A 399 14.17 -20.15 8.47
C GLU A 399 13.02 -20.93 7.82
N ASP A 400 13.01 -21.06 6.50
CA ASP A 400 12.05 -21.84 5.73
C ASP A 400 12.42 -23.33 5.76
N ALA A 401 11.47 -24.15 6.22
CA ALA A 401 11.67 -25.58 6.32
C ALA A 401 11.59 -26.23 4.93
N PRO A 402 12.30 -27.35 4.68
CA PRO A 402 12.18 -28.06 3.41
C PRO A 402 10.76 -28.60 3.17
N GLY A 403 10.21 -28.32 1.99
CA GLY A 403 8.92 -28.81 1.50
C GLY A 403 7.77 -27.84 1.77
N ASP A 404 6.62 -28.14 1.20
CA ASP A 404 5.49 -27.21 1.21
C ASP A 404 4.88 -27.08 2.62
N PRO A 405 4.55 -25.84 3.05
CA PRO A 405 3.95 -25.60 4.35
C PRO A 405 2.49 -26.06 4.36
N ASN A 406 1.97 -26.39 5.55
CA ASN A 406 0.61 -26.92 5.69
C ASN A 406 -0.18 -26.19 6.81
N PRO A 407 -1.50 -26.44 6.96
CA PRO A 407 -2.33 -25.67 7.88
C PRO A 407 -1.90 -25.80 9.34
N SER A 408 -1.33 -26.95 9.73
CA SER A 408 -0.90 -27.20 11.10
C SER A 408 0.31 -26.35 11.50
N MET A 409 1.20 -26.05 10.53
CA MET A 409 2.35 -25.19 10.74
C MET A 409 1.91 -23.74 11.01
N VAL A 410 0.93 -23.23 10.23
CA VAL A 410 0.32 -21.91 10.46
C VAL A 410 -0.32 -21.86 11.85
N ALA A 411 -1.17 -22.83 12.17
CA ALA A 411 -1.83 -22.90 13.48
C ALA A 411 -0.82 -22.90 14.63
N LYS A 412 0.27 -23.66 14.51
CA LYS A 412 1.33 -23.71 15.51
C LYS A 412 1.94 -22.33 15.75
N VAL A 413 2.41 -21.65 14.69
CA VAL A 413 3.07 -20.33 14.82
C VAL A 413 2.10 -19.29 15.40
N VAL A 414 0.85 -19.30 14.96
CA VAL A 414 -0.17 -18.36 15.45
C VAL A 414 -0.50 -18.61 16.92
N ASN A 415 -0.65 -19.87 17.34
CA ASN A 415 -0.92 -20.24 18.73
C ASN A 415 0.25 -19.92 19.67
N ASP A 416 1.49 -20.07 19.19
CA ASP A 416 2.69 -19.67 19.92
C ASP A 416 2.70 -18.14 20.16
N GLY A 417 2.19 -17.38 19.18
CA GLY A 417 1.89 -15.95 19.28
C GLY A 417 2.75 -15.09 18.35
N VAL A 418 2.10 -14.36 17.45
CA VAL A 418 2.70 -13.38 16.55
C VAL A 418 1.85 -12.11 16.50
N SER A 419 2.50 -10.98 16.19
CA SER A 419 1.86 -9.66 16.14
C SER A 419 1.55 -9.17 14.72
N ILE A 420 2.23 -9.74 13.74
CA ILE A 420 2.03 -9.43 12.32
C ILE A 420 2.07 -10.71 11.52
N ILE A 421 1.18 -10.83 10.55
CA ILE A 421 1.24 -11.85 9.50
C ILE A 421 1.26 -11.12 8.17
N ASN A 422 2.25 -11.41 7.33
CA ASN A 422 2.26 -11.03 5.93
C ASN A 422 2.02 -12.29 5.11
N TYR A 423 1.02 -12.23 4.23
CA TYR A 423 0.71 -13.28 3.28
C TYR A 423 0.81 -12.72 1.86
N THR A 424 1.49 -13.45 0.96
CA THR A 424 1.52 -13.13 -0.48
C THR A 424 1.38 -14.42 -1.29
N GLY A 425 0.29 -14.53 -2.04
CA GLY A 425 -0.01 -15.75 -2.78
C GLY A 425 -1.45 -15.79 -3.29
N HIS A 426 -1.92 -16.99 -3.63
CA HIS A 426 -3.31 -17.20 -4.04
C HIS A 426 -4.27 -17.29 -2.83
N GLY A 427 -5.42 -16.65 -2.95
CA GLY A 427 -6.48 -16.69 -1.95
C GLY A 427 -7.75 -17.32 -2.50
N SER A 428 -8.52 -17.96 -1.63
CA SER A 428 -9.96 -18.12 -1.82
C SER A 428 -10.68 -17.28 -0.78
N GLU A 429 -11.98 -17.14 -0.90
CA GLU A 429 -12.78 -16.42 0.10
C GLU A 429 -12.74 -17.08 1.48
N THR A 430 -12.23 -18.31 1.62
CA THR A 430 -12.18 -19.04 2.90
C THR A 430 -10.79 -19.54 3.29
N SER A 431 -9.74 -19.21 2.53
CA SER A 431 -8.38 -19.73 2.80
C SER A 431 -7.24 -18.95 2.15
N TRP A 432 -6.05 -19.19 2.71
CA TRP A 432 -4.78 -19.04 2.01
C TRP A 432 -4.44 -20.34 1.29
N VAL A 433 -4.26 -20.28 -0.04
CA VAL A 433 -4.03 -21.47 -0.88
C VAL A 433 -2.68 -22.10 -0.58
N THR A 434 -1.62 -21.28 -0.45
CA THR A 434 -0.23 -21.71 -0.20
C THR A 434 -0.10 -22.79 0.86
N THR A 435 -0.81 -22.63 1.97
CA THR A 435 -0.73 -23.56 3.11
C THR A 435 -1.97 -24.43 3.24
N GLY A 436 -3.06 -24.12 2.52
CA GLY A 436 -4.40 -24.65 2.75
C GLY A 436 -5.04 -24.18 4.07
N PHE A 437 -4.46 -23.22 4.80
CA PHE A 437 -5.04 -22.74 6.06
C PHE A 437 -6.35 -21.98 5.80
N SER A 438 -7.45 -22.49 6.37
CA SER A 438 -8.82 -22.08 6.04
C SER A 438 -9.63 -21.63 7.26
N ASN A 439 -10.87 -21.21 7.04
CA ASN A 439 -11.84 -20.88 8.09
C ASN A 439 -11.92 -21.93 9.22
N SER A 440 -11.81 -23.23 8.89
CA SER A 440 -11.79 -24.30 9.89
C SER A 440 -10.55 -24.24 10.78
N GLY A 441 -9.39 -23.90 10.20
CA GLY A 441 -8.14 -23.68 10.93
C GLY A 441 -8.23 -22.48 11.87
N VAL A 442 -8.81 -21.37 11.40
CA VAL A 442 -9.03 -20.16 12.21
C VAL A 442 -9.91 -20.46 13.43
N LYS A 443 -11.04 -21.15 13.23
CA LYS A 443 -11.95 -21.55 14.32
C LYS A 443 -11.29 -22.48 15.35
N ALA A 444 -10.25 -23.22 14.95
CA ALA A 444 -9.52 -24.12 15.83
C ALA A 444 -8.43 -23.45 16.68
N LEU A 445 -8.02 -22.22 16.33
CA LEU A 445 -6.93 -21.49 16.99
C LEU A 445 -7.14 -21.35 18.51
N THR A 446 -6.02 -21.28 19.23
CA THR A 446 -5.93 -21.14 20.69
C THR A 446 -5.02 -19.97 21.10
N ASN A 447 -4.76 -19.03 20.19
CA ASN A 447 -3.92 -17.85 20.38
C ASN A 447 -4.59 -16.76 21.25
N ALA A 448 -5.12 -17.16 22.41
CA ALA A 448 -5.90 -16.29 23.28
C ALA A 448 -5.15 -14.98 23.58
N ASN A 449 -5.73 -13.85 23.15
CA ASN A 449 -5.19 -12.48 23.29
C ASN A 449 -3.85 -12.19 22.59
N LYS A 450 -3.32 -13.13 21.80
CA LYS A 450 -2.12 -12.96 20.97
C LYS A 450 -2.54 -12.74 19.52
N LEU A 451 -3.04 -11.54 19.26
CA LEU A 451 -3.84 -11.23 18.08
C LEU A 451 -2.99 -10.49 17.04
N PRO A 452 -2.60 -11.13 15.93
CA PRO A 452 -1.86 -10.43 14.88
C PRO A 452 -2.73 -9.44 14.12
N PHE A 453 -2.10 -8.41 13.55
CA PHE A 453 -2.61 -7.70 12.39
C PHE A 453 -2.15 -8.42 11.12
N ILE A 454 -3.04 -8.57 10.13
CA ILE A 454 -2.78 -9.37 8.94
C ILE A 454 -2.80 -8.49 7.70
N PHE A 455 -1.71 -8.52 6.93
CA PHE A 455 -1.67 -8.06 5.54
C PHE A 455 -1.78 -9.27 4.62
N SER A 456 -2.88 -9.36 3.89
CA SER A 456 -3.16 -10.47 2.98
C SER A 456 -3.19 -10.01 1.53
N VAL A 457 -2.05 -10.17 0.85
CA VAL A 457 -1.95 -9.97 -0.60
C VAL A 457 -2.41 -11.26 -1.29
N ALA A 458 -3.73 -11.37 -1.44
CA ALA A 458 -4.41 -12.51 -2.00
C ALA A 458 -5.75 -12.11 -2.63
N CYS A 459 -6.27 -12.93 -3.54
CA CYS A 459 -7.61 -12.75 -4.08
C CYS A 459 -8.68 -13.00 -2.99
N VAL A 460 -9.69 -12.13 -2.94
CA VAL A 460 -11.02 -12.34 -2.32
C VAL A 460 -11.10 -12.81 -0.86
N ASN A 461 -9.99 -12.84 -0.10
CA ASN A 461 -9.98 -13.21 1.32
C ASN A 461 -10.90 -12.33 2.19
N GLY A 462 -11.16 -11.11 1.73
CA GLY A 462 -12.05 -10.13 2.35
C GLY A 462 -13.38 -9.96 1.62
N ASN A 463 -13.85 -10.93 0.80
CA ASN A 463 -15.13 -10.83 0.10
C ASN A 463 -16.34 -10.99 1.04
N PHE A 464 -16.62 -9.97 1.85
CA PHE A 464 -17.68 -9.96 2.86
C PHE A 464 -19.11 -9.80 2.29
N THR A 465 -19.27 -9.72 0.97
CA THR A 465 -20.61 -9.44 0.37
C THR A 465 -21.43 -10.68 0.04
N SER A 466 -20.78 -11.84 -0.06
CA SER A 466 -21.39 -13.07 -0.58
C SER A 466 -21.65 -14.13 0.50
N TYR A 467 -20.72 -14.28 1.45
CA TYR A 467 -20.78 -15.21 2.58
C TYR A 467 -19.68 -14.84 3.59
N THR A 468 -19.69 -15.47 4.77
CA THR A 468 -18.66 -15.24 5.80
C THR A 468 -17.26 -15.60 5.27
N CYS A 469 -16.51 -14.59 4.88
CA CYS A 469 -15.20 -14.74 4.26
C CYS A 469 -14.08 -14.95 5.30
N PHE A 470 -12.87 -15.20 4.81
CA PHE A 470 -11.70 -15.52 5.61
C PHE A 470 -11.36 -14.41 6.60
N ALA A 471 -11.35 -13.16 6.15
CA ALA A 471 -11.13 -11.99 7.00
C ALA A 471 -12.14 -11.93 8.16
N GLU A 472 -13.42 -12.19 7.89
CA GLU A 472 -14.47 -12.15 8.90
C GLU A 472 -14.31 -13.24 9.96
N VAL A 473 -13.99 -14.47 9.54
CA VAL A 473 -13.76 -15.56 10.50
C VAL A 473 -12.58 -15.24 11.42
N TRP A 474 -11.51 -14.61 10.92
CA TRP A 474 -10.39 -14.14 11.75
C TRP A 474 -10.79 -13.09 12.78
N LEU A 475 -11.65 -12.15 12.42
CA LEU A 475 -12.09 -11.07 13.29
C LEU A 475 -13.15 -11.53 14.30
N ARG A 476 -14.09 -12.38 13.88
CA ARG A 476 -15.17 -12.94 14.72
C ARG A 476 -14.69 -14.02 15.70
N ALA A 477 -13.51 -14.61 15.49
CA ALA A 477 -12.99 -15.73 16.27
C ALA A 477 -12.90 -15.44 17.78
N ASN A 478 -13.46 -16.37 18.56
CA ASN A 478 -13.42 -16.44 20.01
C ASN A 478 -13.40 -17.92 20.43
N LYS A 479 -12.72 -18.24 21.53
CA LYS A 479 -12.72 -19.59 22.11
C LYS A 479 -12.78 -19.51 23.63
N ASN A 480 -13.76 -20.18 24.23
CA ASN A 480 -13.97 -20.21 25.68
C ASN A 480 -14.03 -18.80 26.32
N ASN A 481 -14.74 -17.87 25.66
CA ASN A 481 -14.85 -16.45 26.04
C ASN A 481 -13.53 -15.66 25.97
N GLU A 482 -12.48 -16.22 25.38
CA GLU A 482 -11.22 -15.51 25.12
C GLU A 482 -11.09 -15.14 23.63
N PRO A 483 -10.72 -13.90 23.30
CA PRO A 483 -10.43 -13.50 21.93
C PRO A 483 -9.32 -14.34 21.30
N THR A 484 -9.61 -14.95 20.15
CA THR A 484 -8.64 -15.66 19.29
C THR A 484 -8.65 -15.07 17.89
N GLY A 485 -7.86 -15.61 16.96
CA GLY A 485 -7.78 -15.09 15.60
C GLY A 485 -6.94 -13.81 15.54
N ALA A 486 -7.44 -12.76 14.90
CA ALA A 486 -6.68 -11.54 14.59
C ALA A 486 -7.33 -10.28 15.17
N ILE A 487 -6.53 -9.22 15.35
CA ILE A 487 -7.01 -7.88 15.76
C ILE A 487 -7.45 -7.03 14.56
N GLY A 488 -6.90 -7.31 13.38
CA GLY A 488 -7.21 -6.63 12.13
C GLY A 488 -6.78 -7.46 10.93
N PHE A 489 -7.48 -7.31 9.82
CA PHE A 489 -7.21 -8.00 8.57
C PHE A 489 -7.37 -7.01 7.41
N TYR A 490 -6.33 -6.86 6.59
CA TYR A 490 -6.35 -6.09 5.37
C TYR A 490 -6.17 -7.04 4.18
N GLY A 491 -7.20 -7.16 3.34
CA GLY A 491 -7.18 -8.03 2.16
C GLY A 491 -8.27 -7.65 1.17
N SER A 492 -8.14 -8.15 -0.06
CA SER A 492 -9.07 -7.83 -1.15
C SER A 492 -10.45 -8.43 -0.91
N SER A 493 -11.50 -7.65 -1.21
CA SER A 493 -12.83 -8.20 -1.50
C SER A 493 -12.82 -9.00 -2.79
#